data_AF-Q2FC54-F1
#
_entry.id   AF-Q2FC54-F1
#
_cell.length_a   1.000
_cell.length_b   1.000
_cell.length_c   1.000
_cell.angle_alpha   90.00
_cell.angle_beta   90.00
_cell.angle_gamma   90.00
#
_symmetry.space_group_name_H-M   'P 1'
#
loop_
_entity.id
_entity.type
_entity.pdbx_description
1 polymer ?
#
loop_
_entity_poly.entity_id
_entity_poly.type
_entity_poly.pdbx_seq_one_letter_code
_entity_poly.pdbx_strand_id
1 'polypeptide(L)'
;MKKLIFLIVIALVLSACNSNSSHAKELNDLEKKYNAHIGVYALDTKSGKEVKFNSDKRFAYASTSKAINSAILLEQVPYNKLNKKVHINKDDIVAYSPILEKYVGKDITLKALIEASMTYSDNTANNKIIKEIGGIKKVKQRLKELGDKVTNPVRYEIELNYYSPKSKKDTSTPAAFGKT
;
A
#
# COMPACT_ATOMS: atom_id res chain seq x y z
N MET A 1 -18.96 40.72 28.78
CA MET A 1 -17.94 39.75 29.25
C MET A 1 -18.15 38.33 28.69
N LYS A 2 -19.33 37.70 28.81
CA LYS A 2 -19.58 36.33 28.30
C LYS A 2 -19.39 36.15 26.77
N LYS A 3 -19.76 37.14 25.95
CA LYS A 3 -19.54 37.12 24.48
C LYS A 3 -18.06 37.25 24.07
N LEU A 4 -17.24 37.90 24.90
CA LEU A 4 -15.81 38.10 24.63
C LEU A 4 -15.00 36.84 24.96
N ILE A 5 -15.41 36.10 26.00
CA ILE A 5 -14.82 34.81 26.37
C ILE A 5 -15.09 33.75 25.29
N PHE A 6 -16.27 33.76 24.67
CA PHE A 6 -16.64 32.79 23.61
C PHE A 6 -15.83 32.99 22.30
N LEU A 7 -15.51 34.23 21.94
CA LEU A 7 -14.69 34.56 20.76
C LEU A 7 -13.20 34.18 20.94
N ILE A 8 -12.67 34.30 22.16
CA ILE A 8 -11.29 33.93 22.48
C ILE A 8 -11.10 32.40 22.44
N VAL A 9 -12.10 31.63 22.89
CA VAL A 9 -12.06 30.16 22.81
C VAL A 9 -12.10 29.66 21.36
N ILE A 10 -12.85 30.31 20.47
CA ILE A 10 -12.88 29.96 19.03
C ILE A 10 -11.53 30.29 18.35
N ALA A 11 -10.89 31.41 18.69
CA ALA A 11 -9.58 31.78 18.14
C ALA A 11 -8.43 30.85 18.62
N LEU A 12 -8.49 30.38 19.88
CA LEU A 12 -7.53 29.41 20.43
C LEU A 12 -7.70 28.01 19.82
N VAL A 13 -8.93 27.58 19.52
CA VAL A 13 -9.20 26.31 18.84
C VAL A 13 -8.75 26.36 17.36
N LEU A 14 -8.89 27.51 16.68
CA LEU A 14 -8.43 27.69 15.31
C LEU A 14 -6.90 27.75 15.18
N SER A 15 -6.20 28.30 16.17
CA SER A 15 -4.73 28.36 16.15
C SER A 15 -4.04 27.04 16.47
N ALA A 16 -4.75 26.08 17.09
CA ALA A 16 -4.27 24.73 17.34
C ALA A 16 -4.45 23.76 16.15
N CYS A 17 -5.24 24.14 15.15
CA CYS A 17 -5.51 23.31 13.96
C CYS A 17 -4.59 23.59 12.76
N ASN A 18 -3.75 24.62 12.83
CA ASN A 18 -2.76 24.91 11.79
C ASN A 18 -1.39 24.31 12.13
N SER A 19 -1.33 23.00 12.28
CA SER A 19 -0.08 22.27 12.10
C SER A 19 0.21 22.17 10.59
N ASN A 20 0.45 23.29 9.94
CA ASN A 20 1.26 23.26 8.72
C ASN A 20 2.63 22.77 9.18
N SER A 21 2.84 21.45 9.07
CA SER A 21 4.16 20.82 9.17
C SER A 21 5.18 21.76 8.53
N SER A 22 6.33 21.99 9.18
CA SER A 22 7.41 22.82 8.61
C SER A 22 7.76 22.40 7.17
N HIS A 23 7.47 21.15 6.81
CA HIS A 23 7.70 20.54 5.50
C HIS A 23 6.55 20.75 4.50
N ALA A 24 5.36 21.19 4.92
CA ALA A 24 4.20 21.33 4.03
C ALA A 24 4.44 22.35 2.92
N LYS A 25 5.18 23.44 3.21
CA LYS A 25 5.57 24.42 2.18
C LYS A 25 6.51 23.79 1.14
N GLU A 26 7.52 23.06 1.60
CA GLU A 26 8.50 22.40 0.73
C GLU A 26 7.83 21.34 -0.16
N LEU A 27 6.92 20.53 0.39
CA LEU A 27 6.16 19.55 -0.37
C LEU A 27 5.23 20.20 -1.41
N ASN A 28 4.58 21.31 -1.07
CA ASN A 28 3.81 22.10 -2.03
C ASN A 28 4.69 22.69 -3.15
N ASP A 29 5.89 23.17 -2.81
CA ASP A 29 6.84 23.70 -3.80
C ASP A 29 7.34 22.58 -4.73
N LEU A 30 7.51 21.36 -4.22
CA LEU A 30 7.80 20.16 -5.02
C LEU A 30 6.63 19.77 -5.93
N GLU A 31 5.38 19.78 -5.45
CA GLU A 31 4.20 19.54 -6.29
C GLU A 31 4.15 20.51 -7.48
N LYS A 32 4.37 21.81 -7.24
CA LYS A 32 4.42 22.85 -8.28
C LYS A 32 5.58 22.63 -9.25
N LYS A 33 6.79 22.38 -8.72
CA LYS A 33 8.00 22.21 -9.53
C LYS A 33 7.90 21.03 -10.50
N TYR A 34 7.34 19.91 -10.04
CA TYR A 34 7.29 18.67 -10.82
C TYR A 34 5.92 18.40 -11.46
N ASN A 35 4.96 19.32 -11.31
CA ASN A 35 3.57 19.13 -11.75
C ASN A 35 3.02 17.77 -11.30
N ALA A 36 3.18 17.47 -10.01
CA ALA A 36 2.90 16.17 -9.42
C ALA A 36 1.97 16.31 -8.21
N HIS A 37 1.37 15.18 -7.80
CA HIS A 37 0.70 15.08 -6.52
C HIS A 37 1.52 14.23 -5.55
N ILE A 38 1.77 14.78 -4.37
CA ILE A 38 2.57 14.14 -3.32
C ILE A 38 1.64 13.84 -2.14
N GLY A 39 1.77 12.63 -1.61
CA GLY A 39 1.13 12.19 -0.38
C GLY A 39 2.17 11.60 0.56
N VAL A 40 2.21 12.07 1.81
CA VAL A 40 3.17 11.65 2.83
C VAL A 40 2.43 11.28 4.11
N TYR A 41 2.81 10.14 4.65
CA TYR A 41 2.54 9.76 6.02
C TYR A 41 3.82 9.10 6.58
N ALA A 42 4.27 9.54 7.74
CA ALA A 42 5.34 8.89 8.49
C ALA A 42 4.99 8.89 9.97
N LEU A 43 5.38 7.81 10.67
CA LEU A 43 5.17 7.63 12.10
C LEU A 43 6.51 7.35 12.76
N ASP A 44 6.89 8.20 13.73
CA ASP A 44 7.91 7.82 14.70
C ASP A 44 7.28 6.87 15.71
N THR A 45 7.62 5.59 15.62
CA THR A 45 7.04 4.54 16.46
C THR A 45 7.48 4.61 17.92
N LYS A 46 8.53 5.38 18.24
CA LYS A 46 8.96 5.62 19.63
C LYS A 46 8.14 6.71 20.30
N SER A 47 7.89 7.81 19.60
CA SER A 47 7.22 8.99 20.17
C SER A 47 5.74 9.11 19.81
N GLY A 48 5.26 8.35 18.82
CA GLY A 48 3.92 8.46 18.26
C GLY A 48 3.71 9.70 17.39
N LYS A 49 4.75 10.50 17.12
CA LYS A 49 4.64 11.69 16.28
C LYS A 49 4.42 11.29 14.82
N GLU A 50 3.43 11.92 14.20
CA GLU A 50 3.08 11.71 12.79
C GLU A 50 3.51 12.92 11.94
N VAL A 51 4.05 12.65 10.74
CA VAL A 51 4.20 13.65 9.67
C VAL A 51 3.16 13.35 8.60
N LYS A 52 2.34 14.33 8.23
CA LYS A 52 1.24 14.18 7.27
C LYS A 52 1.27 15.28 6.22
N PHE A 53 1.04 14.91 4.97
CA PHE A 53 0.80 15.82 3.85
C PHE A 53 -0.06 15.12 2.81
N ASN A 54 -1.24 15.65 2.47
CA ASN A 54 -2.22 14.96 1.62
C ASN A 54 -2.45 13.47 2.03
N SER A 55 -2.33 13.17 3.33
CA SER A 55 -2.19 11.79 3.83
C SER A 55 -3.45 10.94 3.65
N ASP A 56 -4.60 11.57 3.45
CA ASP A 56 -5.90 10.94 3.21
C ASP A 56 -6.32 10.99 1.72
N LYS A 57 -5.48 11.59 0.85
CA LYS A 57 -5.71 11.60 -0.59
C LYS A 57 -5.38 10.22 -1.16
N ARG A 58 -6.18 9.77 -2.14
CA ARG A 58 -6.00 8.46 -2.77
C ARG A 58 -4.94 8.48 -3.86
N PHE A 59 -4.11 7.44 -3.86
CA PHE A 59 -3.11 7.15 -4.89
C PHE A 59 -3.24 5.68 -5.30
N ALA A 60 -2.92 5.37 -6.56
CA ALA A 60 -2.71 3.98 -6.95
C ALA A 60 -1.48 3.45 -6.20
N TYR A 61 -1.62 2.32 -5.51
CA TYR A 61 -0.50 1.76 -4.74
C TYR A 61 0.52 1.05 -5.64
N ALA A 62 0.13 0.62 -6.85
CA ALA A 62 0.99 -0.11 -7.78
C ALA A 62 1.76 -1.26 -7.07
N SER A 63 3.07 -1.38 -7.29
CA SER A 63 3.84 -2.48 -6.71
C SER A 63 4.07 -2.38 -5.19
N THR A 64 3.73 -1.26 -4.53
CA THR A 64 3.89 -1.17 -3.06
C THR A 64 2.97 -2.14 -2.30
N SER A 65 1.87 -2.62 -2.91
CA SER A 65 1.02 -3.65 -2.32
C SER A 65 1.71 -5.01 -2.18
N LYS A 66 2.81 -5.25 -2.91
CA LYS A 66 3.56 -6.53 -2.86
C LYS A 66 4.09 -6.84 -1.45
N ALA A 67 4.44 -5.80 -0.68
CA ALA A 67 4.83 -5.93 0.73
C ALA A 67 3.69 -6.48 1.59
N ILE A 68 2.51 -5.86 1.49
CA ILE A 68 1.32 -6.26 2.23
C ILE A 68 0.86 -7.66 1.82
N ASN A 69 0.79 -7.95 0.52
CA ASN A 69 0.40 -9.27 0.03
C ASN A 69 1.35 -10.36 0.53
N SER A 70 2.67 -10.11 0.49
CA SER A 70 3.67 -11.05 1.01
C SER A 70 3.51 -11.25 2.52
N ALA A 71 3.27 -10.19 3.28
CA ALA A 71 3.02 -10.27 4.73
C ALA A 71 1.77 -11.09 5.05
N ILE A 72 0.66 -10.88 4.33
CA ILE A 72 -0.57 -11.66 4.51
C ILE A 72 -0.32 -13.15 4.23
N LEU A 73 0.46 -13.49 3.21
CA LEU A 73 0.84 -14.89 2.96
C LEU A 73 1.68 -15.47 4.10
N LEU A 74 2.65 -14.69 4.62
CA LEU A 74 3.47 -15.09 5.77
C LEU A 74 2.65 -15.32 7.04
N GLU A 75 1.58 -14.55 7.28
CA GLU A 75 0.67 -14.79 8.40
C GLU A 75 -0.08 -16.12 8.29
N GLN A 76 -0.41 -16.56 7.07
CA GLN A 76 -1.20 -17.77 6.82
C GLN A 76 -0.36 -19.04 6.78
N VAL A 77 0.95 -18.93 6.52
CA VAL A 77 1.84 -20.07 6.31
C VAL A 77 2.91 -20.10 7.39
N PRO A 78 2.94 -21.12 8.27
CA PRO A 78 4.00 -21.22 9.27
C PRO A 78 5.35 -21.36 8.58
N TYR A 79 6.40 -20.81 9.21
CA TYR A 79 7.74 -20.70 8.61
C TYR A 79 8.27 -22.02 8.04
N ASN A 80 8.04 -23.14 8.75
CA ASN A 80 8.46 -24.48 8.32
C ASN A 80 7.73 -25.00 7.07
N LYS A 81 6.68 -24.32 6.59
CA LYS A 81 5.91 -24.66 5.39
C LYS A 81 6.15 -23.71 4.21
N LEU A 82 7.05 -22.72 4.33
CA LEU A 82 7.37 -21.81 3.22
C LEU A 82 8.10 -22.50 2.04
N ASN A 83 8.58 -23.72 2.25
CA ASN A 83 9.12 -24.57 1.19
C ASN A 83 8.04 -25.30 0.36
N LYS A 84 6.74 -25.10 0.66
CA LYS A 84 5.65 -25.55 -0.21
C LYS A 84 5.92 -25.08 -1.63
N LYS A 85 5.81 -26.02 -2.58
CA LYS A 85 6.02 -25.78 -4.01
C LYS A 85 4.74 -25.34 -4.70
N VAL A 86 4.89 -24.45 -5.68
CA VAL A 86 3.85 -23.97 -6.58
C VAL A 86 4.37 -24.14 -8.00
N HIS A 87 3.57 -24.76 -8.86
CA HIS A 87 3.91 -24.95 -10.26
C HIS A 87 3.64 -23.67 -11.08
N ILE A 88 4.53 -23.35 -12.01
CA ILE A 88 4.44 -22.17 -12.87
C ILE A 88 4.14 -22.62 -14.30
N ASN A 89 2.92 -22.32 -14.78
CA ASN A 89 2.54 -22.57 -16.16
C ASN A 89 2.95 -21.39 -17.04
N LYS A 90 3.05 -21.65 -18.35
CA LYS A 90 3.30 -20.58 -19.33
C LYS A 90 2.24 -19.48 -19.27
N ASP A 91 0.98 -19.85 -19.09
CA ASP A 91 -0.16 -18.92 -19.04
C ASP A 91 -0.26 -18.13 -17.74
N ASP A 92 0.58 -18.42 -16.74
CA ASP A 92 0.69 -17.60 -15.54
C ASP A 92 1.56 -16.35 -15.77
N ILE A 93 2.43 -16.36 -16.78
CA ILE A 93 3.42 -15.30 -17.01
C ILE A 93 2.73 -14.04 -17.51
N VAL A 94 2.84 -12.96 -16.72
CA VAL A 94 2.42 -11.61 -17.11
C VAL A 94 3.62 -10.70 -17.36
N ALA A 95 3.38 -9.53 -17.97
CA ALA A 95 4.44 -8.57 -18.27
C ALA A 95 5.23 -8.20 -17.01
N TYR A 96 6.56 -8.09 -17.17
CA TYR A 96 7.54 -7.86 -16.10
C TYR A 96 7.55 -8.97 -15.04
N SER A 97 8.08 -10.14 -15.43
CA SER A 97 8.28 -11.31 -14.57
C SER A 97 9.72 -11.84 -14.64
N PRO A 98 10.72 -11.00 -14.30
CA PRO A 98 12.15 -11.26 -14.57
C PRO A 98 12.71 -12.48 -13.83
N ILE A 99 12.03 -12.96 -12.80
CA ILE A 99 12.38 -14.19 -12.08
C ILE A 99 11.51 -15.34 -12.60
N LEU A 100 10.20 -15.15 -12.60
CA LEU A 100 9.24 -16.23 -12.84
C LEU A 100 9.23 -16.74 -14.29
N GLU A 101 9.64 -15.93 -15.27
CA GLU A 101 9.80 -16.40 -16.67
C GLU A 101 10.80 -17.56 -16.79
N LYS A 102 11.77 -17.67 -15.87
CA LYS A 102 12.79 -18.74 -15.85
C LYS A 102 12.27 -20.04 -15.22
N TYR A 103 11.09 -19.98 -14.60
CA TYR A 103 10.43 -21.08 -13.90
C TYR A 103 9.27 -21.69 -14.69
N VAL A 104 9.00 -21.28 -15.93
CA VAL A 104 7.96 -21.91 -16.76
C VAL A 104 8.19 -23.42 -16.86
N GLY A 105 7.16 -24.20 -16.51
CA GLY A 105 7.19 -25.67 -16.45
C GLY A 105 7.91 -26.23 -15.22
N LYS A 106 8.25 -25.41 -14.22
CA LYS A 106 8.97 -25.81 -13.01
C LYS A 106 8.18 -25.41 -11.76
N ASP A 107 8.60 -26.00 -10.66
CA ASP A 107 8.13 -25.63 -9.33
C ASP A 107 9.01 -24.55 -8.71
N ILE A 108 8.39 -23.65 -7.94
CA ILE A 108 9.05 -22.65 -7.11
C ILE A 108 8.44 -22.66 -5.70
N THR A 109 9.22 -22.34 -4.67
CA THR A 109 8.71 -22.32 -3.29
C THR A 109 7.96 -21.02 -2.99
N LEU A 110 7.06 -21.03 -2.00
CA LEU A 110 6.42 -19.81 -1.50
C LEU A 110 7.44 -18.77 -1.04
N LYS A 111 8.52 -19.22 -0.38
CA LYS A 111 9.64 -18.35 0.01
C LYS A 111 10.24 -17.62 -1.20
N ALA A 112 10.51 -18.33 -2.28
CA ALA A 112 11.10 -17.75 -3.48
C ALA A 112 10.10 -16.87 -4.26
N LEU A 113 8.79 -17.15 -4.20
CA LEU A 113 7.77 -16.21 -4.72
C LEU A 113 7.77 -14.88 -3.97
N ILE A 114 7.79 -14.93 -2.63
CA ILE A 114 7.87 -13.73 -1.79
C ILE A 114 9.13 -12.94 -2.11
N GLU A 115 10.28 -13.62 -2.18
CA GLU A 115 11.54 -12.98 -2.55
C GLU A 115 11.45 -12.32 -3.93
N ALA A 116 11.01 -13.05 -4.97
CA ALA A 116 10.87 -12.52 -6.33
C ALA A 116 9.95 -11.29 -6.39
N SER A 117 8.82 -11.33 -5.68
CA SER A 117 7.87 -10.23 -5.60
C SER A 117 8.47 -9.01 -4.87
N MET A 118 9.20 -9.22 -3.78
CA MET A 118 9.71 -8.13 -2.95
C MET A 118 10.97 -7.47 -3.49
N THR A 119 11.90 -8.25 -4.03
CA THR A 119 13.23 -7.75 -4.44
C THR A 119 13.28 -7.36 -5.91
N TYR A 120 12.48 -8.00 -6.76
CA TYR A 120 12.46 -7.73 -8.21
C TYR A 120 11.14 -7.15 -8.70
N SER A 121 10.14 -7.00 -7.82
CA SER A 121 8.79 -6.56 -8.19
C SER A 121 8.14 -7.44 -9.26
N ASP A 122 8.45 -8.75 -9.25
CA ASP A 122 7.95 -9.71 -10.23
C ASP A 122 6.42 -9.81 -10.16
N ASN A 123 5.75 -9.53 -11.29
CA ASN A 123 4.29 -9.44 -11.34
C ASN A 123 3.61 -10.82 -11.29
N THR A 124 4.20 -11.82 -11.92
CA THR A 124 3.69 -13.20 -11.82
C THR A 124 3.82 -13.72 -10.40
N ALA A 125 4.93 -13.41 -9.72
CA ALA A 125 5.13 -13.78 -8.32
C ALA A 125 4.03 -13.20 -7.44
N ASN A 126 3.74 -11.90 -7.56
CA ASN A 126 2.65 -11.26 -6.80
C ASN A 126 1.28 -11.88 -7.11
N ASN A 127 0.98 -12.18 -8.38
CA ASN A 127 -0.26 -12.86 -8.75
C ASN A 127 -0.36 -14.27 -8.11
N LYS A 128 0.73 -15.03 -8.08
CA LYS A 128 0.80 -16.34 -7.41
C LYS A 128 0.61 -16.21 -5.90
N ILE A 129 1.24 -15.23 -5.25
CA ILE A 129 1.05 -14.92 -3.82
C ILE A 129 -0.43 -14.64 -3.52
N ILE A 130 -1.07 -13.78 -4.30
CA ILE A 130 -2.49 -13.44 -4.11
C ILE A 130 -3.38 -14.69 -4.31
N LYS A 131 -3.07 -15.55 -5.29
CA LYS A 131 -3.79 -16.82 -5.49
C LYS A 131 -3.63 -17.75 -4.27
N GLU A 132 -2.44 -17.89 -3.71
CA GLU A 132 -2.16 -18.70 -2.52
C GLU A 132 -2.89 -18.18 -1.26
N ILE A 133 -3.09 -16.87 -1.13
CA ILE A 133 -3.91 -16.23 -0.08
C ILE A 133 -5.41 -16.58 -0.22
N GLY A 134 -5.84 -17.06 -1.38
CA GLY A 134 -7.25 -17.29 -1.72
C GLY A 134 -7.90 -16.15 -2.53
N GLY A 135 -7.09 -15.32 -3.16
CA GLY A 135 -7.50 -14.29 -4.11
C GLY A 135 -7.73 -12.89 -3.51
N ILE A 136 -8.00 -11.92 -4.39
CA ILE A 136 -8.18 -10.49 -4.03
C ILE A 136 -9.25 -10.28 -2.94
N LYS A 137 -10.33 -11.07 -2.93
CA LYS A 137 -11.37 -10.97 -1.90
C LYS A 137 -10.82 -11.28 -0.50
N LYS A 138 -9.90 -12.24 -0.39
CA LYS A 138 -9.24 -12.60 0.88
C LYS A 138 -8.24 -11.56 1.31
N VAL A 139 -7.48 -10.97 0.39
CA VAL A 139 -6.63 -9.80 0.67
C VAL A 139 -7.47 -8.65 1.23
N LYS A 140 -8.57 -8.30 0.56
CA LYS A 140 -9.49 -7.23 1.00
C LYS A 140 -10.13 -7.52 2.36
N GLN A 141 -10.49 -8.78 2.62
CA GLN A 141 -11.03 -9.19 3.90
C GLN A 141 -9.99 -9.00 5.01
N ARG A 142 -8.76 -9.48 4.80
CA ARG A 142 -7.69 -9.39 5.80
C ARG A 142 -7.32 -7.93 6.13
N LEU A 143 -7.23 -7.07 5.12
CA LEU A 143 -7.03 -5.63 5.33
C LEU A 143 -8.09 -5.02 6.27
N LYS A 144 -9.37 -5.36 6.08
CA LYS A 144 -10.44 -4.91 6.97
C LYS A 144 -10.29 -5.41 8.41
N GLU A 145 -9.85 -6.66 8.58
CA GLU A 145 -9.59 -7.26 9.90
C GLU A 145 -8.41 -6.59 10.61
N LEU A 146 -7.43 -6.09 9.86
CA LEU A 146 -6.33 -5.24 10.35
C LEU A 146 -6.76 -3.79 10.66
N GLY A 147 -8.01 -3.42 10.36
CA GLY A 147 -8.53 -2.08 10.53
C GLY A 147 -8.39 -1.17 9.31
N ASP A 148 -7.73 -1.62 8.24
CA ASP A 148 -7.64 -0.89 6.98
C ASP A 148 -8.94 -1.04 6.17
N LYS A 149 -9.79 -0.01 6.28
CA LYS A 149 -11.05 0.11 5.53
C LYS A 149 -10.91 0.99 4.28
N VAL A 150 -9.70 1.46 3.98
CA VAL A 150 -9.42 2.47 2.95
C VAL A 150 -8.79 1.84 1.71
N THR A 151 -7.81 0.95 1.87
CA THR A 151 -7.20 0.23 0.75
C THR A 151 -8.26 -0.60 0.02
N ASN A 152 -8.28 -0.50 -1.30
CA ASN A 152 -9.31 -1.14 -2.11
C ASN A 152 -8.68 -1.96 -3.24
N PRO A 153 -8.21 -3.18 -2.95
CA PRO A 153 -7.70 -4.08 -3.98
C PRO A 153 -8.84 -4.68 -4.79
N VAL A 154 -8.69 -4.69 -6.11
CA VAL A 154 -9.74 -5.12 -7.05
C VAL A 154 -9.20 -6.01 -8.17
N ARG A 155 -7.98 -5.75 -8.66
CA ARG A 155 -7.41 -6.44 -9.82
C ARG A 155 -6.08 -7.13 -9.49
N TYR A 156 -5.68 -8.05 -10.35
CA TYR A 156 -4.36 -8.66 -10.37
C TYR A 156 -3.37 -7.79 -11.15
N GLU A 157 -2.10 -8.18 -11.14
CA GLU A 157 -1.13 -7.66 -12.11
C GLU A 157 -1.51 -8.15 -13.52
N ILE A 158 -1.38 -7.34 -14.56
CA ILE A 158 -0.81 -5.97 -14.53
C ILE A 158 -1.86 -4.86 -14.39
N GLU A 159 -3.14 -5.20 -14.45
CA GLU A 159 -4.23 -4.22 -14.56
C GLU A 159 -4.40 -3.36 -13.31
N LEU A 160 -3.93 -3.82 -12.14
CA LEU A 160 -3.92 -3.03 -10.90
C LEU A 160 -3.15 -1.71 -11.04
N ASN A 161 -2.26 -1.58 -12.03
CA ASN A 161 -1.48 -0.37 -12.29
C ASN A 161 -2.26 0.67 -13.10
N TYR A 162 -3.40 0.32 -13.70
CA TYR A 162 -4.21 1.30 -14.43
C TYR A 162 -4.91 2.24 -13.46
N TYR A 163 -4.47 3.49 -13.47
CA TYR A 163 -4.99 4.56 -12.63
C TYR A 163 -6.00 5.43 -13.37
N SER A 164 -7.04 5.84 -12.65
CA SER A 164 -7.95 6.90 -13.06
C SER A 164 -8.33 7.72 -11.83
N PRO A 165 -8.31 9.07 -11.90
CA PRO A 165 -8.70 9.92 -10.77
C PRO A 165 -10.17 9.75 -10.37
N LYS A 166 -11.01 9.16 -11.24
CA LYS A 166 -12.43 8.86 -10.97
C LYS A 166 -12.65 7.49 -10.33
N SER A 167 -11.61 6.66 -10.24
CA SER A 167 -11.68 5.29 -9.74
C SER A 167 -11.00 5.14 -8.39
N LYS A 168 -11.61 4.35 -7.50
CA LYS A 168 -10.97 3.91 -6.25
C LYS A 168 -10.34 2.52 -6.37
N LYS A 169 -10.43 1.86 -7.53
CA LYS A 169 -9.86 0.52 -7.73
C LYS A 169 -8.34 0.58 -7.59
N ASP A 170 -7.80 -0.32 -6.78
CA ASP A 170 -6.35 -0.50 -6.55
C ASP A 170 -5.68 0.78 -6.03
N THR A 171 -6.41 1.49 -5.16
CA THR A 171 -5.92 2.69 -4.46
C THR A 171 -5.91 2.50 -2.96
N SER A 172 -4.99 3.22 -2.32
CA SER A 172 -4.99 3.47 -0.87
C SER A 172 -4.69 4.94 -0.60
N THR A 173 -4.41 5.29 0.64
CA THR A 173 -3.93 6.60 1.08
C THR A 173 -2.63 6.42 1.84
N PRO A 174 -1.71 7.40 1.85
CA PRO A 174 -0.48 7.31 2.64
C PRO A 174 -0.72 6.90 4.10
N ALA A 175 -1.74 7.47 4.75
CA ALA A 175 -2.07 7.17 6.14
C ALA A 175 -2.55 5.73 6.34
N ALA A 176 -3.39 5.21 5.45
CA ALA A 176 -3.85 3.82 5.54
C ALA A 176 -2.70 2.82 5.35
N PHE A 177 -1.89 3.01 4.31
CA PHE A 177 -0.74 2.13 4.03
C PHE A 177 0.33 2.21 5.12
N GLY A 178 0.63 3.37 5.67
CA GLY A 178 1.62 3.50 6.74
C GLY A 178 1.15 2.99 8.11
N LYS A 179 -0.14 2.68 8.27
CA LYS A 179 -0.73 2.13 9.50
C LYS A 179 -1.08 0.64 9.40
N THR A 180 -1.08 0.10 8.18
CA THR A 180 -1.33 -1.33 7.91
C THR A 180 -0.04 -2.10 8.07
#